data_AF-A0A3D4YPC5-F1
#
_entry.id   AF-A0A3D4YPC5-F1
#
_cell.length_a   1.000
_cell.length_b   1.000
_cell.length_c   1.000
_cell.angle_alpha   90.00
_cell.angle_beta   90.00
_cell.angle_gamma   90.00
#
_symmetry.space_group_name_H-M   'P 1'
#
loop_
_entity.id
_entity.type
_entity.pdbx_description
1 polymer ?
#
loop_
_entity_poly.entity_id
_entity_poly.type
_entity_poly.pdbx_seq_one_letter_code
_entity_poly.pdbx_strand_id
1 'polypeptide(L)'
;MNWRAFPRRAFPYLIAAAGGFLIAYTAVFLFAFPAEVLPDDGILPNVVGKTFEDATVALKKEGFPAQQGESRFHKTIRANIVLQEDPPAGSRQKRGTNVVLALSAGQKTAEVPVTTNMSQQQARISIENTGLVMGGVTEQLSDAPRGLVIATSPPAGTKVELPGTVDIVLSKGPATVNMPDLYGRSVGEARSMVEQIGLRISGVSRDTSSLQPENTVIRQMPAAGQTISAGGAVSLTVSHFPPPPSIRIDTGVSAPPPLPLALPVPE
;
A
#
# COMPACT_ATOMS: atom_id res chain seq x y z
N MET A 1 31.67 45.86 -96.83
CA MET A 1 32.40 44.65 -97.29
C MET A 1 31.53 43.45 -96.98
N ASN A 2 31.27 42.60 -97.97
CA ASN A 2 30.15 41.67 -98.03
C ASN A 2 30.19 40.56 -96.97
N TRP A 3 29.18 40.52 -96.10
CA TRP A 3 28.72 39.30 -95.45
C TRP A 3 28.07 38.41 -96.51
N ARG A 4 28.78 37.39 -97.00
CA ARG A 4 28.17 36.19 -97.62
C ARG A 4 29.26 35.20 -98.00
N ALA A 5 29.38 34.13 -97.21
CA ALA A 5 29.54 32.74 -97.64
C ALA A 5 29.97 31.88 -96.45
N PHE A 6 29.10 31.72 -95.45
CA PHE A 6 29.26 30.56 -94.56
C PHE A 6 28.79 29.32 -95.33
N PRO A 7 29.64 28.30 -95.55
CA PRO A 7 29.25 27.11 -96.29
C PRO A 7 28.16 26.38 -95.50
N ARG A 8 26.92 26.43 -96.00
CA ARG A 8 25.70 25.83 -95.42
C ARG A 8 25.82 24.33 -95.11
N ARG A 9 26.86 23.65 -95.60
CA ARG A 9 27.13 22.22 -95.37
C ARG A 9 27.93 21.93 -94.11
N ALA A 10 28.66 22.90 -93.55
CA ALA A 10 29.47 22.70 -92.34
C ALA A 10 28.71 23.03 -91.05
N PHE A 11 27.64 23.83 -91.15
CA PHE A 11 26.78 24.21 -90.03
C PHE A 11 26.16 23.01 -89.27
N PRO A 12 25.63 21.95 -89.92
CA PRO A 12 25.09 20.80 -89.20
C PRO A 12 26.18 19.99 -88.47
N TYR A 13 27.39 19.89 -89.01
CA TYR A 13 28.51 19.18 -88.36
C TYR A 13 29.08 19.96 -87.18
N LEU A 14 29.10 21.30 -87.23
CA LEU A 14 29.50 22.13 -86.10
C LEU A 14 28.48 22.04 -84.96
N ILE A 15 27.18 21.96 -85.26
CA ILE A 15 26.13 21.73 -84.25
C ILE A 15 26.26 20.32 -83.66
N ALA A 16 26.51 19.30 -84.48
CA ALA A 16 26.71 17.94 -84.00
C ALA A 16 27.97 17.79 -83.13
N ALA A 17 29.07 18.43 -83.51
CA ALA A 17 30.31 18.43 -82.74
C ALA A 17 30.17 19.20 -81.42
N ALA A 18 29.53 20.38 -81.44
CA ALA A 18 29.26 21.14 -80.22
C ALA A 18 28.29 20.41 -79.28
N GLY A 19 27.24 19.78 -79.83
CA GLY A 19 26.30 18.96 -79.07
C GLY A 19 26.95 17.73 -78.46
N GLY A 20 27.79 17.02 -79.23
CA GLY A 20 28.55 15.88 -78.73
C GLY A 20 29.54 16.26 -77.63
N PHE A 21 30.23 17.40 -77.77
CA PHE A 21 31.13 17.92 -76.76
C PHE A 21 30.40 18.35 -75.49
N LEU A 22 29.23 18.98 -75.62
CA LEU A 22 28.38 19.34 -74.48
C LEU A 22 27.89 18.10 -73.74
N ILE A 23 27.43 17.06 -74.46
CA ILE A 23 26.97 15.81 -73.85
C ILE A 23 28.14 15.11 -73.14
N ALA A 24 29.29 14.98 -73.79
CA ALA A 24 30.49 14.40 -73.18
C ALA A 24 30.95 15.21 -71.96
N TYR A 25 30.93 16.54 -72.03
CA TYR A 25 31.24 17.42 -70.91
C TYR A 25 30.24 17.23 -69.77
N THR A 26 28.94 17.16 -70.04
CA THR A 26 27.93 16.91 -69.01
C THR A 26 28.07 15.53 -68.37
N ALA A 27 28.42 14.50 -69.15
CA ALA A 27 28.65 13.15 -68.65
C ALA A 27 29.91 13.09 -67.76
N VAL A 28 31.01 13.71 -68.21
CA VAL A 28 32.24 13.83 -67.41
C VAL A 28 32.03 14.71 -66.20
N PHE A 29 31.23 15.78 -66.31
CA PHE A 29 30.89 16.67 -65.20
C PHE A 29 30.03 15.94 -64.17
N LEU A 30 29.01 15.17 -64.56
CA LEU A 30 28.22 14.34 -63.65
C LEU A 30 29.02 13.19 -63.02
N PHE A 31 30.05 12.69 -63.71
CA PHE A 31 30.92 11.62 -63.22
C PHE A 31 32.02 12.14 -62.29
N ALA A 32 32.64 13.29 -62.61
CA ALA A 32 33.69 13.93 -61.81
C ALA A 32 33.14 14.80 -60.68
N PHE A 33 31.93 15.34 -60.86
CA PHE A 33 31.12 16.07 -59.88
C PHE A 33 29.74 15.41 -59.80
N PRO A 34 29.61 14.23 -59.17
CA PRO A 34 28.30 13.67 -58.87
C PRO A 34 27.48 14.72 -58.11
N ALA A 35 26.27 15.03 -58.62
CA ALA A 35 25.42 16.12 -58.14
C ALA A 35 24.83 15.91 -56.73
N GLU A 36 25.43 15.05 -55.92
CA GLU A 36 24.95 14.64 -54.60
C GLU A 36 26.07 14.67 -53.57
N VAL A 37 26.51 15.87 -53.23
CA VAL A 37 27.01 16.13 -51.88
C VAL A 37 26.42 17.43 -51.37
N LEU A 38 25.09 17.58 -51.48
CA LEU A 38 24.42 18.40 -50.48
C LEU A 38 24.73 17.72 -49.14
N PRO A 39 25.32 18.42 -48.16
CA PRO A 39 25.34 17.90 -46.81
C PRO A 39 23.88 17.60 -46.48
N ASP A 40 23.51 16.33 -46.37
CA ASP A 40 22.17 15.91 -45.99
C ASP A 40 22.01 16.11 -44.48
N ASP A 41 22.33 17.33 -44.06
CA ASP A 41 22.44 17.77 -42.70
C ASP A 41 21.14 18.50 -42.38
N GLY A 42 20.31 17.86 -41.57
CA GLY A 42 19.11 18.47 -41.01
C GLY A 42 19.41 19.15 -39.67
N ILE A 43 18.56 20.11 -39.29
CA ILE A 43 18.56 20.64 -37.94
C ILE A 43 17.60 19.79 -37.12
N LEU A 44 18.05 19.28 -35.97
CA LEU A 44 17.21 18.49 -35.10
C LEU A 44 16.10 19.36 -34.49
N PRO A 45 14.80 19.05 -34.71
CA PRO A 45 13.72 19.79 -34.09
C PRO A 45 13.65 19.48 -32.60
N ASN A 46 13.35 20.48 -31.76
CA ASN A 46 13.14 20.26 -30.33
C ASN A 46 11.86 19.43 -30.10
N VAL A 47 12.02 18.21 -29.59
CA VAL A 47 10.92 17.33 -29.19
C VAL A 47 10.83 17.11 -27.68
N VAL A 48 11.67 17.78 -26.90
CA VAL A 48 11.60 17.76 -25.43
C VAL A 48 10.26 18.33 -24.97
N GLY A 49 9.60 17.62 -24.06
CA GLY A 49 8.26 17.97 -23.56
C GLY A 49 7.09 17.48 -24.41
N LYS A 50 7.34 16.88 -25.58
CA LYS A 50 6.31 16.21 -26.38
C LYS A 50 6.14 14.74 -25.96
N THR A 51 5.03 14.13 -26.37
CA THR A 51 4.85 12.68 -26.26
C THR A 51 5.82 11.95 -27.19
N PHE A 52 6.17 10.70 -26.87
CA PHE A 52 7.00 9.88 -27.75
C PHE A 52 6.42 9.79 -29.18
N GLU A 53 5.10 9.65 -29.30
CA GLU A 53 4.42 9.59 -30.60
C GLU A 53 4.59 10.90 -31.39
N ASP A 54 4.29 12.05 -30.78
CA ASP A 54 4.45 13.36 -31.46
C ASP A 54 5.92 13.66 -31.80
N ALA A 55 6.84 13.26 -30.93
CA ALA A 55 8.28 13.39 -31.14
C ALA A 55 8.73 12.55 -32.34
N THR A 56 8.28 11.30 -32.45
CA THR A 56 8.62 10.44 -33.59
C THR A 56 8.09 10.98 -34.91
N VAL A 57 6.89 11.57 -34.92
CA VAL A 57 6.31 12.20 -36.11
C VAL A 57 7.12 13.43 -36.52
N ALA A 58 7.50 14.28 -35.57
CA ALA A 58 8.30 15.47 -35.83
C ALA A 58 9.70 15.12 -36.35
N LEU A 59 10.36 14.12 -35.76
CA LEU A 59 11.68 13.67 -36.17
C LEU A 59 11.66 12.97 -37.53
N LYS A 60 10.67 12.10 -37.77
CA LYS A 60 10.51 11.39 -39.04
C LYS A 60 10.24 12.37 -40.20
N LYS A 61 9.50 13.45 -39.96
CA LYS A 61 9.29 14.53 -40.96
C LYS A 61 10.60 15.16 -41.40
N GLU A 62 11.56 15.29 -40.48
CA GLU A 62 12.90 15.81 -40.75
C GLU A 62 13.91 14.72 -41.15
N GLY A 63 13.48 13.48 -41.35
CA GLY A 63 14.34 12.38 -41.78
C GLY A 63 15.22 11.80 -40.67
N PHE A 64 14.88 12.03 -39.40
CA PHE A 64 15.56 11.47 -38.24
C PHE A 64 14.76 10.32 -37.63
N PRO A 65 15.26 9.06 -37.66
CA PRO A 65 14.64 7.97 -36.93
C PRO A 65 14.77 8.18 -35.41
N ALA A 66 13.66 8.05 -34.68
CA ALA A 66 13.65 8.11 -33.23
C ALA A 66 13.81 6.71 -32.64
N GLN A 67 14.69 6.57 -31.65
CA GLN A 67 14.87 5.36 -30.86
C GLN A 67 14.47 5.63 -29.41
N GLN A 68 13.72 4.69 -28.83
CA GLN A 68 13.38 4.75 -27.41
C GLN A 68 14.61 4.37 -26.58
N GLY A 69 15.09 5.33 -25.79
CA GLY A 69 16.22 5.13 -24.87
C GLY A 69 15.77 4.72 -23.46
N GLU A 70 16.64 4.98 -22.49
CA GLU A 70 16.35 4.75 -21.07
C GLU A 70 15.19 5.62 -20.58
N SER A 71 14.32 5.04 -19.78
CA SER A 71 13.25 5.79 -19.10
C SER A 71 13.72 6.25 -17.72
N ARG A 72 13.64 7.55 -17.44
CA ARG A 72 14.02 8.15 -16.14
C ARG A 72 12.80 8.61 -15.36
N PHE A 73 12.77 8.35 -14.06
CA PHE A 73 11.70 8.84 -13.18
C PHE A 73 11.81 10.35 -13.00
N HIS A 74 10.69 11.06 -13.11
CA HIS A 74 10.62 12.51 -12.93
C HIS A 74 9.38 12.88 -12.10
N LYS A 75 9.53 13.80 -11.14
CA LYS A 75 8.44 14.17 -10.22
C LYS A 75 7.28 14.90 -10.92
N THR A 76 7.60 15.83 -11.82
CA THR A 76 6.59 16.73 -12.43
C THR A 76 6.06 16.25 -13.78
N ILE A 77 6.79 15.38 -14.46
CA ILE A 77 6.54 15.04 -15.86
C ILE A 77 5.84 13.69 -15.91
N ARG A 78 4.73 13.62 -16.64
CA ARG A 78 3.93 12.39 -16.82
C ARG A 78 4.74 11.37 -17.61
N ALA A 79 4.39 10.09 -17.45
CA ALA A 79 4.99 9.02 -18.24
C ALA A 79 4.84 9.27 -19.75
N ASN A 80 5.81 8.77 -20.54
CA ASN A 80 5.87 8.86 -22.01
C ASN A 80 6.11 10.24 -22.61
N ILE A 81 6.59 11.19 -21.81
CA ILE A 81 7.06 12.50 -22.29
C ILE A 81 8.59 12.46 -22.46
N VAL A 82 9.09 13.04 -23.55
CA VAL A 82 10.53 13.17 -23.80
C VAL A 82 11.16 14.14 -22.79
N LEU A 83 12.08 13.63 -21.97
CA LEU A 83 12.86 14.41 -21.00
C LEU A 83 14.11 15.00 -21.65
N GLN A 84 14.74 14.20 -22.49
CA GLN A 84 16.01 14.54 -23.11
C GLN A 84 16.12 13.81 -24.44
N GLU A 85 16.79 14.44 -25.39
CA GLU A 85 17.16 13.86 -26.66
C GLU A 85 18.69 13.91 -26.81
N ASP A 86 19.23 12.86 -27.41
CA ASP A 86 20.65 12.78 -27.78
C ASP A 86 20.73 12.31 -29.25
N PRO A 87 21.23 13.13 -30.19
CA PRO A 87 21.83 14.47 -30.03
C PRO A 87 20.84 15.58 -29.57
N PRO A 88 21.33 16.71 -29.00
CA PRO A 88 20.45 17.78 -28.48
C PRO A 88 19.73 18.55 -29.59
N ALA A 89 18.58 19.14 -29.23
CA ALA A 89 17.80 20.06 -30.08
C ALA A 89 18.68 21.09 -30.79
N GLY A 90 18.38 21.35 -32.06
CA GLY A 90 19.08 22.37 -32.85
C GLY A 90 20.48 21.96 -33.30
N SER A 91 20.97 20.78 -32.89
CA SER A 91 22.23 20.25 -33.44
C SER A 91 22.06 19.90 -34.91
N ARG A 92 23.13 20.11 -35.68
CA ARG A 92 23.18 19.80 -37.10
C ARG A 92 23.66 18.37 -37.26
N GLN A 93 22.79 17.49 -37.75
CA GLN A 93 23.04 16.06 -37.85
C GLN A 93 22.73 15.56 -39.24
N LYS A 94 23.47 14.54 -39.68
CA LYS A 94 23.17 13.83 -40.92
C LYS A 94 21.78 13.19 -40.82
N ARG A 95 20.93 13.38 -41.81
CA ARG A 95 19.64 12.67 -41.89
C ARG A 95 19.89 11.16 -41.85
N GLY A 96 18.98 10.44 -41.20
CA GLY A 96 19.17 9.02 -40.87
C GLY A 96 19.93 8.74 -39.56
N THR A 97 20.47 9.76 -38.89
CA THR A 97 21.03 9.60 -37.53
C THR A 97 19.93 9.20 -36.55
N ASN A 98 20.17 8.15 -35.76
CA ASN A 98 19.26 7.73 -34.71
C ASN A 98 19.29 8.71 -33.53
N VAL A 99 18.14 9.31 -33.23
CA VAL A 99 17.97 10.16 -32.06
C VAL A 99 17.45 9.32 -30.92
N VAL A 100 18.23 9.20 -29.86
CA VAL A 100 17.85 8.47 -28.65
C VAL A 100 17.03 9.41 -27.76
N LEU A 101 15.78 9.05 -27.51
CA LEU A 101 14.87 9.81 -26.67
C LEU A 101 14.80 9.18 -25.28
N ALA A 102 15.25 9.91 -24.27
CA ALA A 102 15.05 9.54 -22.88
C ALA A 102 13.63 9.93 -22.46
N LEU A 103 12.82 8.95 -22.10
CA LEU A 103 11.43 9.15 -21.73
C LEU A 103 11.27 9.32 -20.22
N SER A 104 10.25 10.05 -19.81
CA SER A 104 9.81 10.05 -18.43
C SER A 104 9.09 8.74 -18.14
N ALA A 105 9.54 8.03 -17.10
CA ALA A 105 8.82 6.91 -16.51
C ALA A 105 7.67 7.39 -15.58
N GLY A 106 7.46 8.71 -15.46
CA GLY A 106 6.54 9.30 -14.50
C GLY A 106 7.10 9.34 -13.08
N GLN A 107 6.22 9.56 -12.11
CA GLN A 107 6.54 9.50 -10.70
C GLN A 107 6.76 8.05 -10.25
N LYS A 108 7.67 7.84 -9.30
CA LYS A 108 7.85 6.52 -8.69
C LYS A 108 6.61 6.22 -7.85
N THR A 109 5.86 5.18 -8.21
CA THR A 109 4.67 4.73 -7.47
C THR A 109 4.94 3.41 -6.78
N ALA A 110 4.33 3.20 -5.61
CA ALA A 110 4.24 1.90 -4.94
C ALA A 110 2.77 1.48 -4.85
N GLU A 111 2.52 0.18 -4.88
CA GLU A 111 1.17 -0.37 -4.64
C GLU A 111 0.93 -0.55 -3.15
N VAL A 112 -0.25 -0.14 -2.69
CA VAL A 112 -0.66 -0.35 -1.30
C VAL A 112 -0.84 -1.85 -1.05
N PRO A 113 -0.11 -2.45 -0.09
CA PRO A 113 -0.23 -3.86 0.20
C PRO A 113 -1.56 -4.20 0.87
N VAL A 114 -1.98 -5.46 0.78
CA VAL A 114 -3.15 -5.96 1.51
C VAL A 114 -2.78 -6.13 2.97
N THR A 115 -3.35 -5.29 3.84
CA THR A 115 -3.10 -5.32 5.30
C THR A 115 -4.32 -5.75 6.10
N THR A 116 -5.41 -6.17 5.44
CA THR A 116 -6.63 -6.66 6.11
C THR A 116 -6.32 -7.84 7.03
N ASN A 117 -6.94 -7.87 8.21
CA ASN A 117 -6.73 -8.87 9.27
C ASN A 117 -5.30 -8.93 9.85
N MET A 118 -4.44 -7.97 9.53
CA MET A 118 -3.13 -7.84 10.18
C MET A 118 -3.24 -7.00 11.44
N SER A 119 -2.28 -7.19 12.36
CA SER A 119 -2.11 -6.26 13.49
C SER A 119 -1.57 -4.90 13.00
N GLN A 120 -1.77 -3.84 13.80
CA GLN A 120 -1.20 -2.52 13.51
C GLN A 120 0.31 -2.57 13.19
N GLN A 121 1.07 -3.38 13.95
CA GLN A 121 2.52 -3.50 13.75
C GLN A 121 2.86 -4.23 12.44
N GLN A 122 2.15 -5.32 12.13
CA GLN A 122 2.35 -6.06 10.88
C GLN A 122 1.99 -5.20 9.67
N ALA A 123 0.87 -4.47 9.74
CA ALA A 123 0.45 -3.56 8.70
C ALA A 123 1.48 -2.45 8.46
N ARG A 124 2.03 -1.87 9.53
CA ARG A 124 3.12 -0.88 9.44
C ARG A 124 4.31 -1.42 8.65
N ILE A 125 4.83 -2.59 9.04
CA ILE A 125 5.98 -3.21 8.39
C ILE A 125 5.68 -3.49 6.91
N SER A 126 4.48 -4.00 6.61
CA SER A 126 4.06 -4.25 5.23
C SER A 126 4.04 -2.98 4.39
N ILE A 127 3.50 -1.88 4.93
CA ILE A 127 3.45 -0.56 4.26
C ILE A 127 4.88 -0.02 4.06
N GLU A 128 5.71 -0.02 5.10
CA GLU A 128 7.08 0.50 5.05
C GLU A 128 7.97 -0.29 4.07
N ASN A 129 7.77 -1.60 3.93
CA ASN A 129 8.49 -2.43 2.96
C ASN A 129 8.22 -2.04 1.50
N THR A 130 7.09 -1.39 1.22
CA THR A 130 6.78 -0.86 -0.13
C THR A 130 7.37 0.53 -0.38
N GLY A 131 8.01 1.13 0.62
CA GLY A 131 8.51 2.51 0.61
C GLY A 131 7.44 3.56 0.92
N LEU A 132 6.20 3.12 1.19
CA LEU A 132 5.12 3.98 1.68
C LEU A 132 5.28 4.22 3.18
N VAL A 133 4.68 5.30 3.67
CA VAL A 133 4.72 5.68 5.09
C VAL A 133 3.36 5.43 5.71
N MET A 134 3.34 4.84 6.90
CA MET A 134 2.11 4.72 7.67
C MET A 134 1.67 6.10 8.18
N GLY A 135 0.45 6.51 7.83
CA GLY A 135 -0.15 7.79 8.23
C GLY A 135 -0.97 7.68 9.51
N GLY A 136 -2.20 8.19 9.44
CA GLY A 136 -3.18 8.20 10.51
C GLY A 136 -3.72 6.82 10.86
N VAL A 137 -3.99 6.64 12.15
CA VAL A 137 -4.67 5.45 12.68
C VAL A 137 -6.04 5.87 13.17
N THR A 138 -7.08 5.38 12.51
CA THR A 138 -8.47 5.60 12.94
C THR A 138 -9.03 4.29 13.48
N GLU A 139 -9.89 4.35 14.48
CA GLU A 139 -10.52 3.16 15.04
C GLU A 139 -12.03 3.18 14.84
N GLN A 140 -12.58 2.15 14.20
CA GLN A 140 -14.00 2.02 13.86
C GLN A 140 -14.60 0.71 14.36
N LEU A 141 -15.88 0.73 14.73
CA LEU A 141 -16.64 -0.47 15.11
C LEU A 141 -16.80 -1.39 13.89
N SER A 142 -16.50 -2.68 14.07
CA SER A 142 -16.56 -3.70 13.03
C SER A 142 -16.68 -5.08 13.65
N ASP A 143 -17.27 -6.05 12.94
CA ASP A 143 -17.39 -7.42 13.42
C ASP A 143 -16.05 -8.14 13.56
N ALA A 144 -14.97 -7.57 13.00
CA ALA A 144 -13.62 -8.08 13.15
C ALA A 144 -13.10 -7.94 14.60
N PRO A 145 -12.23 -8.85 15.07
CA PRO A 145 -11.57 -8.74 16.37
C PRO A 145 -10.89 -7.39 16.58
N ARG A 146 -10.92 -6.90 17.83
CA ARG A 146 -10.31 -5.63 18.21
C ARG A 146 -8.81 -5.61 17.89
N GLY A 147 -8.33 -4.50 17.35
CA GLY A 147 -6.92 -4.27 17.06
C GLY A 147 -6.43 -4.82 15.71
N LEU A 148 -7.32 -5.42 14.91
CA LEU A 148 -7.02 -5.80 13.53
C LEU A 148 -7.35 -4.68 12.54
N VAL A 149 -6.57 -4.58 11.47
CA VAL A 149 -6.86 -3.64 10.37
C VAL A 149 -8.06 -4.14 9.56
N ILE A 150 -9.06 -3.27 9.44
CA ILE A 150 -10.28 -3.55 8.67
C ILE A 150 -10.23 -2.91 7.29
N ALA A 151 -9.57 -1.76 7.17
CA ALA A 151 -9.47 -1.01 5.93
C ALA A 151 -8.22 -0.13 5.92
N THR A 152 -7.80 0.27 4.73
CA THR A 152 -6.78 1.29 4.52
C THR A 152 -7.31 2.36 3.59
N SER A 153 -6.78 3.57 3.75
CA SER A 153 -7.00 4.68 2.83
C SER A 153 -5.64 5.22 2.38
N PRO A 154 -5.26 5.05 1.10
CA PRO A 154 -6.00 4.41 0.00
C PRO A 154 -6.22 2.89 0.16
N PRO A 155 -7.19 2.27 -0.56
CA PRO A 155 -7.46 0.83 -0.46
C PRO A 155 -6.32 0.01 -1.07
N ALA A 156 -6.19 -1.25 -0.64
CA ALA A 156 -5.17 -2.17 -1.13
C ALA A 156 -5.22 -2.31 -2.67
N GLY A 157 -4.04 -2.42 -3.30
CA GLY A 157 -3.87 -2.45 -4.75
C GLY A 157 -3.87 -1.07 -5.43
N THR A 158 -4.15 0.01 -4.70
CA THR A 158 -4.03 1.37 -5.25
C THR A 158 -2.56 1.74 -5.46
N LYS A 159 -2.25 2.35 -6.60
CA LYS A 159 -0.91 2.92 -6.87
C LYS A 159 -0.81 4.31 -6.25
N VAL A 160 0.18 4.50 -5.37
CA VAL A 160 0.43 5.75 -4.64
C VAL A 160 1.82 6.25 -4.98
N GLU A 161 1.94 7.56 -5.20
CA GLU A 161 3.20 8.24 -5.49
C GLU A 161 4.11 8.28 -4.25
N LEU A 162 5.42 8.08 -4.43
CA LEU A 162 6.41 8.06 -3.34
C LEU A 162 7.06 9.45 -3.14
N PRO A 163 7.22 9.92 -1.89
CA PRO A 163 6.75 9.32 -0.65
C PRO A 163 5.23 9.54 -0.46
N GLY A 164 4.50 8.44 -0.26
CA GLY A 164 3.06 8.44 -0.06
C GLY A 164 2.69 7.95 1.33
N THR A 165 1.60 8.45 1.87
CA THR A 165 1.07 8.03 3.18
C THR A 165 -0.14 7.12 3.01
N VAL A 166 -0.23 6.09 3.85
CA VAL A 166 -1.38 5.19 3.93
C VAL A 166 -1.94 5.22 5.34
N ASP A 167 -3.19 5.66 5.46
CA ASP A 167 -3.94 5.62 6.71
C ASP A 167 -4.53 4.24 6.90
N ILE A 168 -4.59 3.79 8.15
CA ILE A 168 -5.20 2.50 8.51
C ILE A 168 -6.42 2.72 9.40
N VAL A 169 -7.41 1.86 9.22
CA VAL A 169 -8.58 1.76 10.08
C VAL A 169 -8.49 0.45 10.86
N LEU A 170 -8.44 0.56 12.18
CA LEU A 170 -8.43 -0.57 13.11
C LEU A 170 -9.86 -0.87 13.60
N SER A 171 -10.14 -2.15 13.82
CA SER A 171 -11.37 -2.59 14.46
C SER A 171 -11.37 -2.26 15.95
N LYS A 172 -12.45 -1.65 16.44
CA LYS A 172 -12.78 -1.54 17.86
C LYS A 172 -13.44 -2.80 18.43
N GLY A 173 -13.73 -3.78 17.58
CA GLY A 173 -14.59 -4.92 17.90
C GLY A 173 -16.06 -4.66 17.56
N PRO A 174 -16.91 -5.70 17.64
CA PRO A 174 -18.33 -5.62 17.30
C PRO A 174 -19.04 -4.65 18.25
N ALA A 175 -20.01 -3.90 17.73
CA ALA A 175 -20.79 -2.94 18.53
C ALA A 175 -21.66 -3.62 19.59
N THR A 176 -22.10 -4.86 19.30
CA THR A 176 -22.95 -5.67 20.15
C THR A 176 -22.40 -7.08 20.27
N VAL A 177 -22.56 -7.67 21.45
CA VAL A 177 -22.10 -9.01 21.79
C VAL A 177 -23.29 -9.81 22.32
N ASN A 178 -23.34 -11.10 22.00
CA ASN A 178 -24.36 -12.00 22.53
C ASN A 178 -23.99 -12.47 23.92
N MET A 179 -24.94 -12.38 24.85
CA MET A 179 -24.76 -12.81 26.22
C MET A 179 -24.62 -14.34 26.30
N PRO A 180 -23.48 -14.88 26.76
CA PRO A 180 -23.30 -16.32 26.92
C PRO A 180 -24.18 -16.86 28.05
N ASP A 181 -24.43 -18.17 28.05
CA ASP A 181 -25.05 -18.85 29.18
C ASP A 181 -24.00 -19.16 30.25
N LEU A 182 -24.13 -18.49 31.38
CA LEU A 182 -23.26 -18.63 32.56
C LEU A 182 -23.94 -19.45 33.65
N TYR A 183 -25.17 -19.94 33.44
CA TYR A 183 -25.88 -20.72 34.43
C TYR A 183 -25.09 -21.99 34.81
N GLY A 184 -24.97 -22.25 36.11
CA GLY A 184 -24.25 -23.42 36.62
C GLY A 184 -22.72 -23.33 36.56
N ARG A 185 -22.16 -22.20 36.09
CA ARG A 185 -20.71 -21.97 36.05
C ARG A 185 -20.22 -21.35 37.35
N SER A 186 -18.94 -21.55 37.65
CA SER A 186 -18.31 -20.85 38.77
C SER A 186 -18.16 -19.36 38.46
N VAL A 187 -18.13 -18.50 39.48
CA VAL A 187 -17.89 -17.06 39.30
C VAL A 187 -16.59 -16.77 38.55
N GLY A 188 -15.54 -17.56 38.79
CA GLY A 188 -14.25 -17.42 38.12
C GLY A 188 -14.35 -17.71 36.62
N GLU A 189 -14.99 -18.82 36.25
CA GLU A 189 -15.22 -19.18 34.84
C GLU A 189 -16.13 -18.16 34.14
N ALA A 190 -17.21 -17.76 34.81
CA ALA A 190 -18.15 -16.78 34.28
C ALA A 190 -17.47 -15.45 34.01
N ARG A 191 -16.59 -15.01 34.91
CA ARG A 191 -15.78 -13.80 34.74
C ARG A 191 -14.87 -13.89 33.52
N SER A 192 -14.11 -14.98 33.37
CA SER A 192 -13.23 -15.17 32.22
C SER A 192 -14.00 -15.16 30.89
N MET A 193 -15.17 -15.82 30.83
CA MET A 193 -16.01 -15.83 29.63
C MET A 193 -16.55 -14.45 29.28
N VAL A 194 -17.02 -13.69 30.27
CA VAL A 194 -17.55 -12.32 30.10
C VAL A 194 -16.44 -11.35 29.67
N GLU A 195 -15.25 -11.45 30.27
CA GLU A 195 -14.10 -10.60 29.92
C GLU A 195 -13.56 -10.93 28.51
N GLN A 196 -13.56 -12.20 28.11
CA GLN A 196 -13.10 -12.63 26.78
C GLN A 196 -13.94 -12.03 25.64
N ILE A 197 -15.24 -11.84 25.87
CA ILE A 197 -16.16 -11.23 24.90
C ILE A 197 -16.29 -9.70 25.07
N GLY A 198 -15.44 -9.08 25.90
CA GLY A 198 -15.37 -7.62 26.07
C GLY A 198 -16.52 -7.03 26.91
N LEU A 199 -17.14 -7.83 27.77
CA LEU A 199 -18.14 -7.38 28.75
C LEU A 199 -17.51 -7.24 30.14
N ARG A 200 -18.22 -6.58 31.06
CA ARG A 200 -17.76 -6.36 32.44
C ARG A 200 -18.81 -6.81 33.46
N ILE A 201 -18.38 -7.40 34.56
CA ILE A 201 -19.28 -7.72 35.68
C ILE A 201 -19.44 -6.46 36.55
N SER A 202 -20.67 -5.96 36.69
CA SER A 202 -20.95 -4.78 37.52
C SER A 202 -21.34 -5.12 38.95
N GLY A 203 -21.78 -6.35 39.22
CA GLY A 203 -22.17 -6.77 40.56
C GLY A 203 -22.45 -8.26 40.66
N VAL A 204 -22.07 -8.83 41.81
CA VAL A 204 -22.35 -10.22 42.16
C VAL A 204 -23.24 -10.21 43.41
N SER A 205 -24.51 -10.54 43.23
CA SER A 205 -25.46 -10.74 44.34
C SER A 205 -25.38 -12.18 44.84
N ARG A 206 -25.63 -12.40 46.13
CA ARG A 206 -25.58 -13.73 46.75
C ARG A 206 -26.99 -14.16 47.15
N ASP A 207 -27.33 -15.39 46.82
CA ASP A 207 -28.61 -16.00 47.15
C ASP A 207 -28.39 -17.22 48.05
N THR A 208 -29.05 -17.20 49.22
CA THR A 208 -28.93 -18.23 50.25
C THR A 208 -29.96 -19.35 50.12
N SER A 209 -30.90 -19.24 49.17
CA SER A 209 -31.97 -20.22 48.96
C SER A 209 -31.58 -21.39 48.05
N SER A 210 -30.41 -21.30 47.39
CA SER A 210 -29.96 -22.30 46.42
C SER A 210 -29.22 -23.47 47.09
N LEU A 211 -29.50 -24.68 46.61
CA LEU A 211 -28.80 -25.93 46.99
C LEU A 211 -27.55 -26.19 46.13
N GLN A 212 -27.19 -25.28 45.22
CA GLN A 212 -26.00 -25.42 44.39
C GLN A 212 -24.70 -25.20 45.18
N PRO A 213 -23.55 -25.73 44.69
CA PRO A 213 -22.24 -25.50 45.30
C PRO A 213 -21.95 -24.00 45.47
N GLU A 214 -21.16 -23.63 46.48
CA GLU A 214 -20.83 -22.23 46.74
C GLU A 214 -20.22 -21.52 45.52
N ASN A 215 -20.60 -20.26 45.29
CA ASN A 215 -20.10 -19.43 44.18
C ASN A 215 -20.45 -19.98 42.79
N THR A 216 -21.59 -20.68 42.67
CA THR A 216 -22.16 -21.10 41.38
C THR A 216 -23.16 -20.06 40.90
N VAL A 217 -23.11 -19.66 39.64
CA VAL A 217 -24.04 -18.70 39.04
C VAL A 217 -25.42 -19.35 38.89
N ILE A 218 -26.42 -18.79 39.58
CA ILE A 218 -27.83 -19.23 39.52
C ILE A 218 -28.67 -18.35 38.60
N ARG A 219 -28.25 -17.10 38.39
CA ARG A 219 -28.95 -16.14 37.54
C ARG A 219 -27.94 -15.15 36.98
N GLN A 220 -28.20 -14.72 35.76
CA GLN A 220 -27.47 -13.66 35.08
C GLN A 220 -28.45 -12.61 34.55
N MET A 221 -27.98 -11.38 34.44
CA MET A 221 -28.68 -10.30 33.76
C MET A 221 -27.65 -9.48 32.97
N PRO A 222 -27.82 -9.30 31.64
CA PRO A 222 -28.89 -9.79 30.76
C PRO A 222 -29.01 -11.32 30.65
N ALA A 223 -30.16 -11.81 30.17
CA ALA A 223 -30.41 -13.24 29.98
C ALA A 223 -29.55 -13.82 28.84
N ALA A 224 -29.29 -15.13 28.87
CA ALA A 224 -28.54 -15.81 27.82
C ALA A 224 -29.18 -15.57 26.43
N GLY A 225 -28.36 -15.30 25.42
CA GLY A 225 -28.79 -15.00 24.06
C GLY A 225 -29.24 -13.56 23.81
N GLN A 226 -29.35 -12.69 24.83
CA GLN A 226 -29.62 -11.27 24.60
C GLN A 226 -28.40 -10.54 24.04
N THR A 227 -28.62 -9.63 23.11
CA THR A 227 -27.61 -8.70 22.59
C THR A 227 -27.37 -7.56 23.57
N ILE A 228 -26.12 -7.38 23.98
CA ILE A 228 -25.68 -6.27 24.83
C ILE A 228 -24.62 -5.45 24.09
N SER A 229 -24.58 -4.14 24.30
CA SER A 229 -23.51 -3.30 23.76
C SER A 229 -22.14 -3.76 24.27
N ALA A 230 -21.12 -3.69 23.42
CA ALA A 230 -19.75 -3.97 23.84
C ALA A 230 -19.35 -3.09 25.04
N GLY A 231 -18.68 -3.67 26.03
CA GLY A 231 -18.39 -3.01 27.32
C GLY A 231 -19.61 -2.91 28.27
N GLY A 232 -20.72 -3.57 27.94
CA GLY A 232 -21.91 -3.63 28.75
C GLY A 232 -21.68 -4.29 30.12
N ALA A 233 -22.49 -3.87 31.09
CA ALA A 233 -22.46 -4.37 32.45
C ALA A 233 -23.34 -5.61 32.63
N VAL A 234 -22.79 -6.67 33.21
CA VAL A 234 -23.48 -7.92 33.54
C VAL A 234 -23.57 -8.02 35.06
N SER A 235 -24.77 -8.30 35.58
CA SER A 235 -24.94 -8.70 36.97
C SER A 235 -25.14 -10.20 37.09
N LEU A 236 -24.49 -10.79 38.09
CA LEU A 236 -24.58 -12.21 38.39
C LEU A 236 -25.22 -12.38 39.76
N THR A 237 -26.04 -13.40 39.91
CA THR A 237 -26.49 -13.90 41.21
C THR A 237 -25.88 -15.28 41.41
N VAL A 238 -25.27 -15.49 42.57
CA VAL A 238 -24.53 -16.71 42.89
C VAL A 238 -25.09 -17.38 44.12
N SER A 239 -25.00 -18.71 44.18
CA SER A 239 -25.34 -19.49 45.36
C SER A 239 -24.38 -19.19 46.52
N HIS A 240 -24.97 -19.00 47.69
CA HIS A 240 -24.26 -18.86 48.96
C HIS A 240 -24.86 -19.82 49.98
N PHE A 241 -24.18 -20.95 50.21
CA PHE A 241 -24.62 -21.88 51.25
C PHE A 241 -24.21 -21.33 52.63
N PRO A 242 -25.16 -21.05 53.54
CA PRO A 242 -24.80 -20.57 54.87
C PRO A 242 -24.03 -21.66 55.63
N PRO A 243 -22.95 -21.32 56.37
CA PRO A 243 -22.24 -22.31 57.17
C PRO A 243 -23.19 -22.93 58.21
N PRO A 244 -23.11 -24.25 58.45
CA PRO A 244 -23.92 -24.87 59.49
C PRO A 244 -23.61 -24.22 60.85
N PRO A 245 -24.62 -24.04 61.72
CA PRO A 245 -24.41 -23.47 63.04
C PRO A 245 -23.38 -24.31 63.81
N SER A 246 -22.42 -23.64 64.46
CA SER A 246 -21.46 -24.33 65.31
C SER A 246 -22.17 -24.85 66.56
N ILE A 247 -22.31 -26.17 66.67
CA ILE A 247 -22.78 -26.81 67.88
C ILE A 247 -21.63 -26.73 68.89
N ARG A 248 -21.73 -25.82 69.86
CA ARG A 248 -20.89 -25.90 71.06
C ARG A 248 -21.42 -27.05 71.91
N ILE A 249 -20.71 -28.17 71.92
CA ILE A 249 -20.93 -29.20 72.93
C ILE A 249 -20.29 -28.67 74.21
N ASP A 250 -21.09 -28.13 75.13
CA ASP A 250 -20.66 -27.92 76.51
C ASP A 250 -20.44 -29.30 77.12
N THR A 251 -19.26 -29.87 76.93
CA THR A 251 -18.81 -31.00 77.73
C THR A 251 -18.56 -30.43 79.13
N GLY A 252 -19.55 -30.51 80.00
CA GLY A 252 -19.49 -30.11 81.41
C GLY A 252 -18.52 -30.95 82.25
N VAL A 253 -17.30 -31.17 81.78
CA VAL A 253 -16.21 -31.79 82.53
C VAL A 253 -15.59 -30.69 83.38
N SER A 254 -16.13 -30.54 84.58
CA SER A 254 -15.47 -29.80 85.66
C SER A 254 -14.13 -30.51 85.96
N ALA A 255 -13.03 -29.79 85.83
CA ALA A 255 -11.70 -30.31 86.16
C ALA A 255 -11.67 -30.82 87.61
N PRO A 256 -11.11 -32.02 87.88
CA PRO A 256 -11.00 -32.50 89.26
C PRO A 256 -10.15 -31.53 90.10
N PRO A 257 -10.51 -31.27 91.37
CA PRO A 257 -9.79 -30.32 92.21
C PRO A 257 -8.32 -30.75 92.41
N PRO A 258 -7.38 -29.79 92.48
CA PRO A 258 -5.97 -30.10 92.68
C PRO A 258 -5.73 -30.78 94.04
N LEU A 259 -4.85 -31.79 94.05
CA LEU A 259 -4.41 -32.47 95.27
C LEU A 259 -3.78 -31.46 96.26
N PRO A 260 -4.06 -31.56 97.58
CA PRO A 260 -3.44 -30.69 98.57
C PRO A 260 -1.93 -30.92 98.63
N LEU A 261 -1.16 -29.82 98.71
CA LEU A 261 0.29 -29.82 98.89
C LEU A 261 0.68 -30.61 100.15
N ALA A 262 1.58 -31.59 99.98
CA ALA A 262 2.16 -32.33 101.08
C ALA A 262 2.88 -31.39 102.06
N LEU A 263 2.65 -31.59 103.36
CA LEU A 263 3.32 -30.86 104.44
C LEU A 263 4.83 -31.16 104.46
N PRO A 264 5.69 -30.21 104.84
CA PRO A 264 7.12 -30.44 104.94
C PRO A 264 7.44 -31.44 106.05
N VAL A 265 8.28 -32.44 105.75
CA VAL A 265 8.88 -33.37 106.72
C VAL A 265 10.02 -32.64 107.44
N PRO A 266 10.02 -32.56 108.78
CA PRO A 266 11.16 -32.05 109.54
C PRO A 266 12.09 -33.19 109.98
N GLU A 267 13.38 -33.09 109.63
CA GLU A 267 14.55 -33.26 110.51
C GLU A 267 15.82 -32.75 109.80
#